data_AF-A0A914DM79-F1
#
_entry.id   AF-A0A914DM79-F1
#
_cell.length_a   1.000
_cell.length_b   1.000
_cell.length_c   1.000
_cell.angle_alpha   90.00
_cell.angle_beta   90.00
_cell.angle_gamma   90.00
#
_symmetry.space_group_name_H-M   'P 1'
#
loop_
_entity.id
_entity.type
_entity.pdbx_description
1 polymer ?
#
loop_
_entity_poly.entity_id
_entity_poly.type
_entity_poly.pdbx_seq_one_letter_code
_entity_poly.pdbx_strand_id
1 'polypeptide(L)' 'MTQVPTDPFDFIDYLQILKDKALGAGEEVIRIFIGTKMYVIPITGEALKPIVESNTELKKGVDYDFFEKWLGLGLLI' A
#
# COMPACT_ATOMS: atom_id res chain seq x y z
N MET A 1 -16.89 12.56 -0.35
CA MET A 1 -15.97 11.55 0.22
C MET A 1 -16.34 10.21 -0.41
N THR A 2 -15.39 9.52 -1.03
CA THR A 2 -15.65 8.23 -1.69
C THR A 2 -15.99 7.19 -0.63
N GLN A 3 -17.11 6.49 -0.79
CA GLN A 3 -17.58 5.46 0.15
C GLN A 3 -16.65 4.24 0.09
N VAL A 4 -16.26 3.70 1.24
CA VAL A 4 -15.47 2.46 1.31
C VAL A 4 -16.41 1.27 1.00
N PRO A 5 -16.04 0.32 0.14
CA PRO A 5 -16.91 -0.81 -0.20
C PRO A 5 -17.21 -1.70 1.00
N THR A 6 -18.44 -2.20 1.07
CA THR A 6 -18.89 -3.15 2.10
C THR A 6 -18.54 -4.59 1.72
N ASP A 7 -18.44 -4.88 0.42
CA ASP A 7 -17.99 -6.17 -0.09
C ASP A 7 -16.44 -6.19 -0.14
N PRO A 8 -15.78 -7.17 0.50
CA PRO A 8 -14.32 -7.29 0.47
C PRO A 8 -13.75 -7.49 -0.95
N PHE A 9 -14.52 -8.03 -1.90
CA PHE A 9 -14.08 -8.23 -3.29
C PHE A 9 -14.04 -6.92 -4.08
N ASP A 10 -14.86 -5.93 -3.72
CA ASP A 10 -14.90 -4.60 -4.35
C ASP A 10 -13.74 -3.69 -3.90
N PHE A 11 -12.98 -4.11 -2.88
CA PHE A 11 -11.88 -3.32 -2.33
C PHE A 11 -10.81 -2.99 -3.38
N ILE A 12 -10.51 -3.95 -4.26
CA ILE A 12 -9.53 -3.75 -5.35
C ILE A 12 -10.03 -2.69 -6.34
N ASP A 13 -11.30 -2.73 -6.71
CA ASP A 13 -11.90 -1.76 -7.63
C ASP A 13 -11.90 -0.35 -7.01
N TYR A 14 -12.17 -0.26 -5.71
CA TYR A 14 -12.04 0.99 -4.96
C TYR A 14 -10.61 1.54 -4.99
N LEU A 15 -9.59 0.71 -4.79
CA LEU A 15 -8.19 1.13 -4.90
C LEU A 15 -7.86 1.61 -6.31
N GLN A 16 -8.38 0.96 -7.36
CA GLN A 16 -8.20 1.41 -8.74
C GLN A 16 -8.82 2.79 -8.97
N ILE A 17 -10.04 3.02 -8.50
CA ILE A 17 -10.72 4.33 -8.60
C ILE A 17 -9.93 5.43 -7.88
N LEU A 18 -9.42 5.15 -6.67
CA LEU A 18 -8.60 6.10 -5.93
C LEU A 18 -7.30 6.43 -6.66
N LYS A 19 -6.63 5.40 -7.18
CA LYS A 19 -5.39 5.53 -7.95
C LYS A 19 -5.63 6.39 -9.19
N ASP A 20 -6.64 6.08 -10.00
CA ASP A 20 -6.93 6.81 -11.23
C ASP A 20 -7.28 8.28 -10.96
N LYS A 21 -8.02 8.55 -9.88
CA LYS A 21 -8.33 9.92 -9.46
C LYS A 21 -7.07 10.69 -9.04
N ALA A 22 -6.18 10.05 -8.29
CA ALA A 22 -4.93 10.67 -7.84
C ALA A 22 -3.97 10.94 -9.02
N LEU A 23 -3.84 9.97 -9.94
CA LEU A 23 -3.09 10.16 -11.19
C LEU A 23 -3.65 11.32 -12.02
N GLY A 24 -4.97 11.42 -12.15
CA GLY A 24 -5.62 12.54 -12.84
C GLY A 24 -5.40 13.92 -12.19
N ALA A 25 -5.06 13.95 -10.91
CA ALA A 25 -4.70 15.17 -10.17
C ALA A 25 -3.19 15.46 -10.19
N GLY A 26 -2.38 14.60 -10.82
CA GLY A 26 -0.91 14.71 -10.82
C GLY A 26 -0.25 14.27 -9.51
N GLU A 27 -0.97 13.53 -8.67
CA GLU A 27 -0.46 12.99 -7.41
C GLU A 27 0.22 11.64 -7.65
N GLU A 28 1.30 11.39 -6.93
CA GLU A 28 2.10 10.16 -7.09
C GLU A 28 1.93 9.16 -5.94
N VAL A 29 1.20 9.56 -4.90
CA VAL A 29 0.89 8.76 -3.72
C VAL A 29 -0.58 8.88 -3.35
N ILE A 30 -1.14 7.80 -2.82
CA ILE A 30 -2.47 7.81 -2.20
C ILE A 30 -2.37 7.47 -0.73
N ARG A 31 -3.30 8.01 0.06
CA ARG A 31 -3.49 7.60 1.45
C ARG A 31 -4.80 6.85 1.60
N ILE A 32 -4.76 5.73 2.30
CA ILE A 32 -5.96 4.96 2.68
C ILE A 32 -5.91 4.64 4.16
N PHE A 33 -7.08 4.46 4.77
CA PHE A 33 -7.19 3.93 6.12
C PHE A 33 -7.67 2.49 6.05
N ILE A 34 -6.96 1.58 6.72
CA ILE A 34 -7.39 0.21 6.93
C ILE A 34 -7.55 0.02 8.43
N GLY A 35 -8.79 -0.09 8.89
CA GLY A 35 -9.12 -0.02 10.31
C GLY A 35 -8.69 1.32 10.92
N THR A 36 -7.85 1.29 11.95
CA THR A 36 -7.31 2.49 12.62
C THR A 36 -5.95 2.94 12.08
N LYS A 37 -5.37 2.18 11.15
CA LYS A 37 -4.04 2.46 10.59
C LYS A 37 -4.16 3.21 9.27
N MET A 38 -3.30 4.22 9.10
CA MET A 38 -3.14 4.92 7.82
C MET A 38 -2.01 4.28 7.02
N TYR A 39 -2.28 4.02 5.75
CA TYR A 39 -1.32 3.52 4.78
C TYR A 39 -1.10 4.56 3.70
N VAL A 40 0.16 4.76 3.32
CA VAL A 40 0.56 5.58 2.18
C VAL A 40 1.09 4.64 1.11
N ILE A 41 0.52 4.72 -0.09
CA ILE A 41 0.81 3.81 -1.19
C ILE A 41 1.33 4.64 -2.37
N PRO A 42 2.57 4.42 -2.84
CA PRO A 42 3.04 5.00 -4.10
C PRO A 42 2.30 4.38 -5.27
N ILE A 43 1.85 5.21 -6.20
CA ILE A 43 1.03 4.81 -7.35
C ILE A 43 1.74 5.02 -8.70
N THR A 44 2.94 5.58 -8.69
CA THR A 44 3.83 5.70 -9.86
C THR A 44 5.13 4.92 -9.63
N GLY A 45 5.79 4.53 -10.72
CA GLY A 45 7.11 3.90 -10.64
C GLY A 45 8.18 4.84 -10.08
N GLU A 46 8.07 6.14 -10.37
CA GLU A 46 9.00 7.17 -9.86
C GLU A 46 8.90 7.31 -8.34
N ALA A 47 7.68 7.35 -7.78
CA ALA A 47 7.47 7.41 -6.34
C ALA A 47 7.87 6.11 -5.61
N LEU A 48 7.74 4.96 -6.28
CA LEU A 48 8.12 3.66 -5.70
C LEU A 48 9.64 3.43 -5.70
N LYS A 49 10.34 3.95 -6.72
CA LYS A 49 11.78 3.76 -6.94
C LYS A 49 12.66 3.96 -5.70
N PRO A 50 12.60 5.09 -4.97
CA PRO A 50 13.46 5.30 -3.80
C PRO A 50 13.22 4.29 -2.67
N ILE A 51 12.03 3.69 -2.59
CA ILE A 51 11.70 2.69 -1.57
C ILE A 51 12.33 1.34 -1.95
N VAL A 52 12.15 0.91 -3.21
CA VAL A 52 12.68 -0.39 -3.68
C VAL A 52 14.19 -0.41 -3.89
N GLU A 53 14.81 0.75 -4.07
CA GLU A 53 16.27 0.89 -4.16
C GLU A 53 16.92 1.14 -2.79
N SER A 54 16.13 1.28 -1.72
CA SER A 54 16.64 1.56 -0.39
C SER A 54 17.16 0.31 0.32
N ASN A 55 18.35 0.43 0.92
CA ASN A 55 18.91 -0.59 1.81
C ASN A 55 18.38 -0.49 3.26
N THR A 56 17.54 0.50 3.58
CA THR A 56 16.96 0.70 4.93
C THR A 56 15.46 0.46 4.97
N GLU A 57 14.74 0.77 3.88
CA GLU A 57 13.28 0.73 3.83
C GLU A 57 12.72 -0.65 3.44
N LEU A 58 13.57 -1.58 2.99
CA LEU A 58 13.17 -2.94 2.59
C LEU A 58 13.13 -3.96 3.74
N LYS A 59 13.17 -3.48 4.98
CA LYS A 59 13.04 -4.36 6.15
C LYS A 59 11.59 -4.78 6.33
N LYS A 60 11.38 -6.02 6.76
CA LYS A 60 10.06 -6.49 7.20
C LYS A 60 9.57 -5.61 8.34
N GLY A 61 8.51 -4.84 8.10
CA GLY A 61 7.90 -3.98 9.10
C GLY A 61 7.02 -4.75 10.07
N VAL A 62 6.55 -4.07 11.12
CA VAL A 62 5.66 -4.62 12.16
C VAL A 62 4.37 -5.26 11.63
N ASP A 63 3.93 -4.87 10.43
CA ASP A 63 2.76 -5.48 9.79
C ASP A 63 3.06 -6.91 9.26
N TYR A 64 4.33 -7.26 9.05
CA TYR A 64 4.75 -8.62 8.72
C TYR A 64 4.63 -9.59 9.90
N ASP A 65 4.75 -9.11 11.15
CA ASP A 65 4.64 -9.93 12.36
C ASP A 65 3.31 -10.71 12.40
N PHE A 66 2.24 -10.11 11.85
CA PHE A 66 0.97 -10.79 11.68
C PHE A 66 1.12 -12.01 10.76
N PHE A 67 1.77 -11.86 9.61
CA PHE A 67 1.92 -12.90 8.60
C PHE A 67 3.08 -13.88 8.85
N GLU A 68 3.97 -13.58 9.80
CA GLU A 68 5.19 -14.35 10.10
C GLU A 68 4.89 -15.84 10.34
N LYS A 69 3.82 -16.16 11.05
CA LYS A 69 3.43 -17.55 11.37
C LYS A 69 3.13 -18.40 10.12
N TRP A 70 2.72 -17.77 9.02
CA TRP A 70 2.39 -18.44 7.77
C TRP A 70 3.51 -18.37 6.75
N LEU A 71 4.21 -17.23 6.66
CA LEU A 71 5.20 -16.95 5.62
C LEU A 71 6.65 -17.25 6.07
N GLY A 72 6.87 -17.44 7.37
CA GLY A 72 8.17 -17.73 7.96
C GLY A 72 9.15 -16.54 7.92
N LEU A 73 10.42 -16.81 8.21
CA LEU A 73 11.47 -15.79 8.29
C LEU A 73 12.26 -15.61 6.97
N GLY A 74 11.70 -16.01 5.83
CA GLY A 74 12.40 -16.02 4.52
C GLY A 74 13.07 -14.70 4.11
N LEU A 75 14.05 -14.78 3.20
CA LEU A 75 15.09 -13.79 2.82
C LEU A 75 14.59 -12.42 2.31
N LEU A 76 13.98 -11.62 3.17
CA LEU A 76 14.01 -10.17 3.08
C LEU A 76 14.65 -9.68 4.38
N ILE A 77 15.91 -9.24 4.29
CA ILE A 77 16.73 -8.68 5.36
C ILE A 77 16.56 -7.16 5.32
#